data_AF-A0A957LYA1-F1
#
_entry.id   AF-A0A957LYA1-F1
#
_cell.length_a   1.000
_cell.length_b   1.000
_cell.length_c   1.000
_cell.angle_alpha   90.00
_cell.angle_beta   90.00
_cell.angle_gamma   90.00
#
_symmetry.space_group_name_H-M   'P 1'
#
loop_
_entity.id
_entity.type
_entity.pdbx_description
1 polymer ?
#
loop_
_entity_poly.entity_id
_entity_poly.type
_entity_poly.pdbx_seq_one_letter_code
_entity_poly.pdbx_strand_id
1 'polypeptide(L)'
;MTNQPQTDPKITIPLKRFLLLETRPPDWPALDLYLFRDEEVIFYVGQSHAAFDRVWEHLTGGLKGRSLVGRFVFSNWPVSLKFTVELMSSRSACFAPVGHDLNGAERALIEQLSPCFNEALNPRPTPLPARYAPPTAKPKCSRSLRRLIREAEHAVHADEQQRWIDDGW
;
A
#
# COMPACT_ATOMS: atom_id res chain seq x y z
N MET A 1 -28.98 -7.39 23.77
CA MET A 1 -28.17 -6.49 22.94
C MET A 1 -27.04 -7.32 22.37
N THR A 2 -27.15 -7.72 21.11
CA THR A 2 -26.21 -8.60 20.41
C THR A 2 -25.04 -7.75 19.91
N ASN A 3 -23.86 -7.87 20.53
CA ASN A 3 -22.61 -7.36 19.96
C ASN A 3 -22.26 -8.22 18.74
N GLN A 4 -22.58 -7.73 17.54
CA GLN A 4 -21.88 -8.22 16.35
C GLN A 4 -20.42 -7.75 16.43
N PRO A 5 -19.43 -8.61 16.13
CA PRO A 5 -18.05 -8.15 15.98
C PRO A 5 -18.04 -7.14 14.83
N GLN A 6 -17.84 -5.88 15.16
CA GLN A 6 -17.67 -4.83 14.18
C GLN A 6 -16.39 -5.17 13.43
N THR A 7 -16.52 -5.67 12.20
CA THR A 7 -15.37 -5.92 11.34
C THR A 7 -14.76 -4.57 11.03
N ASP A 8 -13.57 -4.34 11.60
CA ASP A 8 -12.81 -3.11 11.40
C ASP A 8 -12.64 -2.86 9.89
N PRO A 9 -12.95 -1.64 9.40
CA PRO A 9 -12.86 -1.34 7.98
C PRO A 9 -11.40 -1.40 7.54
N LYS A 10 -11.04 -2.50 6.89
CA LYS A 10 -9.73 -2.75 6.30
C LYS A 10 -9.91 -3.15 4.84
N ILE A 11 -9.26 -2.41 3.95
CA ILE A 11 -9.16 -2.76 2.53
C ILE A 11 -7.76 -3.30 2.30
N THR A 12 -7.68 -4.43 1.59
CA THR A 12 -6.42 -5.03 1.16
C THR A 12 -6.53 -5.23 -0.35
N ILE A 13 -5.71 -4.52 -1.12
CA ILE A 13 -5.82 -4.50 -2.58
C ILE A 13 -4.43 -4.58 -3.23
N PRO A 14 -4.22 -5.48 -4.21
CA PRO A 14 -2.98 -5.48 -5.00
C PRO A 14 -2.77 -4.11 -5.66
N LEU A 15 -1.53 -3.63 -5.69
CA LEU A 15 -1.16 -2.33 -6.26
C LEU A 15 -1.67 -2.18 -7.69
N LYS A 16 -1.59 -3.27 -8.49
CA LYS A 16 -2.12 -3.26 -9.85
C LYS A 16 -3.61 -2.98 -9.94
N ARG A 17 -4.42 -3.46 -8.99
CA ARG A 17 -5.86 -3.16 -8.91
C ARG A 17 -6.11 -1.78 -8.32
N PHE A 18 -5.30 -1.36 -7.34
CA PHE A 18 -5.35 0.01 -6.80
C PHE A 18 -5.14 1.06 -7.89
N LEU A 19 -4.17 0.84 -8.80
CA LEU A 19 -3.88 1.75 -9.91
C LEU A 19 -5.04 1.96 -10.89
N LEU A 20 -6.01 1.04 -10.92
CA LEU A 20 -7.21 1.15 -11.76
C LEU A 20 -8.32 1.97 -11.08
N LEU A 21 -8.17 2.29 -9.80
CA LEU A 21 -9.07 3.18 -9.07
C LEU A 21 -8.61 4.61 -9.34
N GLU A 22 -9.11 5.22 -10.40
CA GLU A 22 -8.79 6.62 -10.74
C GLU A 22 -9.39 7.61 -9.72
N THR A 23 -10.47 7.20 -9.03
CA THR A 23 -11.15 8.00 -8.01
C THR A 23 -11.35 7.19 -6.75
N ARG A 24 -11.36 7.90 -5.61
CA ARG A 24 -11.59 7.29 -4.30
C ARG A 24 -13.00 6.70 -4.25
N PRO A 25 -13.16 5.40 -3.90
CA PRO A 25 -14.47 4.81 -3.68
C PRO A 25 -15.25 5.53 -2.56
N PRO A 26 -16.59 5.64 -2.66
CA PRO A 26 -17.41 6.45 -1.75
C PRO A 26 -17.39 5.95 -0.30
N ASP A 27 -17.09 4.68 -0.06
CA ASP A 27 -17.08 4.08 1.28
C ASP A 27 -15.69 4.12 1.95
N TRP A 28 -14.68 4.68 1.28
CA TRP A 28 -13.30 4.79 1.77
C TRP A 28 -12.90 6.12 2.46
N PRO A 29 -13.74 7.18 2.59
CA PRO A 29 -13.35 8.41 3.28
C PRO A 29 -12.93 8.25 4.74
N ALA A 30 -13.40 7.20 5.42
CA ALA A 30 -13.05 6.94 6.83
C ALA A 30 -11.70 6.23 7.01
N LEU A 31 -11.02 5.88 5.92
CA LEU A 31 -9.71 5.22 5.95
C LEU A 31 -8.61 6.28 6.00
N ASP A 32 -7.89 6.30 7.11
CA ASP A 32 -6.90 7.32 7.43
C ASP A 32 -5.48 6.76 7.69
N LEU A 33 -5.33 5.44 7.60
CA LEU A 33 -4.06 4.73 7.68
C LEU A 33 -3.82 3.95 6.40
N TYR A 34 -2.56 3.82 5.99
CA TYR A 34 -2.17 3.01 4.84
C TYR A 34 -0.82 2.32 5.05
N LEU A 35 -0.61 1.22 4.34
CA LEU A 35 0.72 0.60 4.22
C LEU A 35 0.96 -0.01 2.85
N PHE A 36 2.24 -0.17 2.53
CA PHE A 36 2.73 -0.91 1.36
C PHE A 36 3.47 -2.16 1.83
N ARG A 37 3.15 -3.31 1.25
CA ARG A 37 3.82 -4.59 1.56
C ARG A 37 3.92 -5.52 0.35
N ASP A 38 4.79 -6.52 0.41
CA ASP A 38 4.63 -7.74 -0.38
C ASP A 38 3.93 -8.80 0.49
N GLU A 39 4.12 -10.10 0.25
CA GLU A 39 3.55 -11.17 1.08
C GLU A 39 4.20 -11.26 2.48
N GLU A 40 5.46 -10.90 2.62
CA GLU A 40 6.29 -11.16 3.82
C GLU A 40 6.69 -9.87 4.56
N VAL A 41 6.89 -8.78 3.83
CA VAL A 41 7.60 -7.58 4.29
C VAL A 41 6.72 -6.35 4.18
N ILE A 42 6.63 -5.59 5.27
CA ILE A 42 6.01 -4.26 5.27
C ILE A 42 7.09 -3.24 4.90
N PHE A 43 6.87 -2.52 3.80
CA PHE A 43 7.82 -1.54 3.31
C PHE A 43 7.63 -0.19 3.99
N TYR A 44 6.38 0.25 4.13
CA TYR A 44 6.06 1.57 4.61
C TYR A 44 4.67 1.61 5.22
N VAL A 45 4.53 2.32 6.33
CA VAL A 45 3.26 2.68 6.98
C VAL A 45 3.13 4.21 6.94
N GLY A 46 1.92 4.72 6.75
CA GLY A 46 1.67 6.15 6.87
C GLY A 46 0.23 6.45 7.28
N GLN A 47 -0.01 7.71 7.59
CA GLN A 47 -1.33 8.24 7.88
C GLN A 47 -1.68 9.46 7.02
N SER A 48 -2.98 9.66 6.81
CA SER A 48 -3.56 10.88 6.25
C SER A 48 -5.07 10.85 6.46
N HIS A 49 -5.73 11.98 6.71
CA HIS A 49 -7.20 12.04 6.73
C HIS A 49 -7.88 11.54 5.43
N ALA A 50 -7.12 11.36 4.34
CA ALA A 50 -7.56 10.66 3.15
C ALA A 50 -6.45 9.70 2.66
N ALA A 51 -6.40 8.50 3.24
CA ALA A 51 -5.34 7.53 2.97
C ALA A 51 -5.22 7.14 1.48
N PHE A 52 -6.36 6.99 0.79
CA PHE A 52 -6.38 6.71 -0.65
C PHE A 52 -5.68 7.79 -1.48
N ASP A 53 -6.02 9.05 -1.25
CA ASP A 53 -5.45 10.18 -1.99
C ASP A 53 -3.95 10.28 -1.69
N ARG A 54 -3.56 10.01 -0.44
CA ARG A 54 -2.15 10.01 -0.03
C ARG A 54 -1.32 8.90 -0.70
N VAL A 55 -1.90 7.71 -0.88
CA VAL A 55 -1.26 6.64 -1.67
C VAL A 55 -1.07 7.09 -3.13
N TRP A 56 -2.07 7.72 -3.74
CA TRP A 56 -1.95 8.30 -5.08
C TRP A 56 -0.88 9.40 -5.17
N GLU A 57 -0.76 10.26 -4.16
CA GLU A 57 0.31 11.26 -4.08
C GLU A 57 1.69 10.63 -4.01
N HIS A 58 1.85 9.52 -3.27
CA HIS A 58 3.12 8.78 -3.25
C HIS A 58 3.46 8.23 -4.63
N LEU A 59 2.51 7.60 -5.32
CA LEU A 59 2.71 7.04 -6.65
C LEU A 59 3.02 8.14 -7.67
N THR A 60 2.26 9.23 -7.71
CA THR A 60 2.53 10.34 -8.64
C THR A 60 3.82 11.09 -8.30
N GLY A 61 4.10 11.28 -7.01
CA GLY A 61 5.32 11.88 -6.50
C GLY A 61 6.57 11.04 -6.77
N GLY A 62 6.44 9.71 -6.80
CA GLY A 62 7.51 8.77 -7.13
C GLY A 62 8.07 8.97 -8.53
N LEU A 63 7.21 9.26 -9.52
CA LEU A 63 7.64 9.59 -10.89
C LEU A 63 8.47 10.86 -10.95
N LYS A 64 8.23 11.80 -10.02
CA LYS A 64 8.95 13.07 -9.87
C LYS A 64 10.14 12.97 -8.90
N GLY A 65 10.40 11.79 -8.32
CA GLY A 65 11.43 11.59 -7.30
C GLY A 65 11.15 12.26 -5.95
N ARG A 66 9.90 12.62 -5.66
CA ARG A 66 9.47 13.33 -4.43
C ARG A 66 8.91 12.42 -3.35
N SER A 67 8.75 11.13 -3.63
CA SER A 67 8.29 10.14 -2.67
C SER A 67 9.25 8.96 -2.66
N LEU A 68 9.76 8.61 -1.48
CA LEU A 68 10.62 7.45 -1.28
C LEU A 68 9.89 6.15 -1.62
N VAL A 69 8.70 5.92 -1.03
CA VAL A 69 7.93 4.69 -1.31
C VAL A 69 7.44 4.64 -2.76
N GLY A 70 7.03 5.77 -3.35
CA GLY A 70 6.69 5.83 -4.77
C GLY A 70 7.89 5.53 -5.68
N ARG A 71 9.08 6.05 -5.36
CA ARG A 71 10.32 5.70 -6.06
C ARG A 71 10.63 4.22 -5.96
N PHE A 72 10.51 3.65 -4.76
CA PHE A 72 10.72 2.23 -4.53
C PHE A 72 9.81 1.35 -5.39
N VAL A 73 8.52 1.67 -5.45
CA VAL A 73 7.54 1.00 -6.31
C VAL A 73 8.03 0.97 -7.76
N PHE A 74 8.47 2.10 -8.32
CA PHE A 74 8.87 2.18 -9.73
C PHE A 74 10.27 1.62 -10.02
N SER A 75 11.19 1.66 -9.06
CA SER A 75 12.49 0.99 -9.16
C SER A 75 12.38 -0.53 -9.18
N ASN A 76 11.27 -1.06 -8.66
CA ASN A 76 10.95 -2.48 -8.63
C ASN A 76 9.87 -2.90 -9.62
N TRP A 77 9.49 -2.05 -10.56
CA TRP A 77 8.56 -2.41 -11.63
C TRP A 77 9.17 -3.48 -12.56
N PRO A 78 8.41 -4.48 -13.05
CA PRO A 78 6.98 -4.75 -12.79
C PRO A 78 6.71 -5.61 -11.56
N VAL A 79 7.72 -6.06 -10.81
CA VAL A 79 7.55 -6.91 -9.62
C VAL A 79 6.63 -6.25 -8.58
N SER A 80 6.73 -4.93 -8.43
CA SER A 80 5.89 -4.15 -7.53
C SER A 80 4.40 -4.18 -7.85
N LEU A 81 3.97 -4.63 -9.04
CA LEU A 81 2.54 -4.86 -9.34
C LEU A 81 1.91 -5.91 -8.41
N LYS A 82 2.73 -6.79 -7.81
CA LYS A 82 2.31 -7.78 -6.81
C LYS A 82 2.31 -7.24 -5.38
N PHE A 83 2.80 -6.01 -5.15
CA PHE A 83 2.70 -5.38 -3.85
C PHE A 83 1.23 -5.18 -3.49
N THR A 84 0.96 -5.08 -2.20
CA THR A 84 -0.36 -4.84 -1.64
C THR A 84 -0.37 -3.48 -0.98
N VAL A 85 -1.43 -2.72 -1.24
CA VAL A 85 -1.80 -1.54 -0.48
C VAL A 85 -2.88 -1.99 0.51
N GLU A 86 -2.65 -1.71 1.79
CA GLU A 86 -3.71 -1.85 2.79
C GLU A 86 -4.13 -0.48 3.28
N LEU A 87 -5.43 -0.28 3.44
CA LEU A 87 -6.04 0.93 3.97
C LEU A 87 -6.88 0.57 5.20
N MET A 88 -6.74 1.32 6.28
CA MET A 88 -7.38 1.04 7.58
C MET A 88 -7.94 2.34 8.17
N SER A 89 -8.85 2.21 9.13
CA SER A 89 -9.30 3.34 9.94
C SER A 89 -8.67 3.30 11.33
N SER A 90 -8.18 4.44 11.83
CA SER A 90 -7.77 4.65 13.22
C SER A 90 -8.92 4.40 14.22
N ARG A 91 -10.17 4.42 13.73
CA ARG A 91 -11.37 4.07 14.50
C ARG A 91 -11.59 2.57 14.69
N SER A 92 -10.74 1.74 14.08
CA SER A 92 -10.78 0.28 14.25
C SER A 92 -10.51 -0.12 15.70
N ALA A 93 -11.16 -1.19 16.16
CA ALA A 93 -11.07 -1.71 17.52
C ALA A 93 -9.63 -2.03 17.94
N CYS A 94 -8.79 -2.49 17.01
CA CYS A 94 -7.37 -2.73 17.28
C CYS A 94 -6.59 -1.49 17.74
N PHE A 95 -7.10 -0.28 17.47
CA PHE A 95 -6.50 0.99 17.89
C PHE A 95 -7.18 1.61 19.13
N ALA A 96 -8.12 0.90 19.77
CA ALA A 96 -8.69 1.33 21.04
C ALA A 96 -7.64 1.56 22.15
N PRO A 97 -6.55 0.75 22.28
CA PRO A 97 -5.51 0.97 23.29
C PRO A 97 -4.76 2.30 23.16
N VAL A 98 -4.72 2.88 21.94
CA VAL A 98 -4.14 4.20 21.66
C VAL A 98 -5.20 5.29 21.58
N GLY A 99 -6.41 5.02 22.09
CA GLY A 99 -7.51 5.98 22.13
C GLY A 99 -8.08 6.37 20.78
N HIS A 100 -7.87 5.55 19.74
CA HIS A 100 -8.18 5.89 18.34
C HIS A 100 -7.50 7.20 17.86
N ASP A 101 -6.39 7.59 18.47
CA ASP A 101 -5.57 8.71 17.99
C ASP A 101 -4.84 8.31 16.71
N LEU A 102 -4.92 9.15 15.68
CA LEU A 102 -4.35 8.81 14.37
C LEU A 102 -2.83 8.67 14.42
N ASN A 103 -2.15 9.56 15.14
CA ASN A 103 -0.69 9.47 15.30
C ASN A 103 -0.32 8.26 16.17
N GLY A 104 -1.07 8.01 17.23
CA GLY A 104 -0.93 6.82 18.08
C GLY A 104 -1.11 5.53 17.29
N ALA A 105 -2.09 5.46 16.39
CA ALA A 105 -2.34 4.31 15.54
C ALA A 105 -1.22 4.07 14.51
N GLU A 106 -0.73 5.13 13.85
CA GLU A 106 0.44 5.04 12.96
C GLU A 106 1.67 4.51 13.73
N ARG A 107 1.94 5.06 14.92
CA ARG A 107 3.07 4.62 15.76
C ARG A 107 2.91 3.17 16.20
N ALA A 108 1.72 2.76 16.64
CA ALA A 108 1.44 1.38 17.01
C ALA A 108 1.70 0.41 15.84
N LEU A 109 1.27 0.76 14.62
CA LEU A 109 1.56 -0.03 13.42
C LEU A 109 3.06 -0.09 13.13
N ILE A 110 3.78 1.02 13.22
CA ILE A 110 5.23 1.06 12.97
C ILE A 110 5.99 0.22 14.00
N GLU A 111 5.64 0.34 15.28
CA GLU A 111 6.25 -0.43 16.37
C GLU A 111 5.99 -1.93 16.20
N GLN A 112 4.75 -2.31 15.87
CA GLN A 112 4.36 -3.71 15.69
C GLN A 112 4.99 -4.34 14.43
N LEU A 113 4.98 -3.62 13.31
CA LEU A 113 5.31 -4.17 12.00
C LEU A 113 6.75 -3.92 11.56
N SER A 114 7.44 -2.98 12.23
CA SER A 114 8.83 -2.61 11.95
C SER A 114 9.12 -2.39 10.44
N PRO A 115 8.37 -1.54 9.74
CA PRO A 115 8.48 -1.37 8.28
C PRO A 115 9.86 -0.83 7.84
N CYS A 116 10.26 -1.20 6.62
CA CYS A 116 11.59 -0.87 6.09
C CYS A 116 11.91 0.64 6.03
N PHE A 117 10.93 1.48 5.67
CA PHE A 117 11.18 2.86 5.26
C PHE A 117 10.68 3.93 6.25
N ASN A 118 10.16 3.55 7.42
CA ASN A 118 9.76 4.50 8.46
C ASN A 118 10.91 4.86 9.41
N GLU A 119 12.13 5.06 8.90
CA GLU A 119 13.36 5.22 9.71
C GLU A 119 13.25 6.26 10.83
N ALA A 120 12.54 7.37 10.60
CA ALA A 120 12.39 8.43 11.62
C ALA A 120 11.54 8.01 12.83
N LEU A 121 10.60 7.08 12.65
CA LEU A 121 9.68 6.61 13.71
C LEU A 121 9.92 5.15 14.08
N ASN A 122 10.87 4.50 13.42
CA ASN A 122 11.19 3.10 13.60
C ASN A 122 12.67 2.95 14.01
N PRO A 123 12.98 2.69 15.30
CA PRO A 123 14.36 2.57 15.75
C PRO A 123 15.07 1.31 15.22
N ARG A 124 14.31 0.32 14.73
CA ARG A 124 14.84 -0.96 14.23
C ARG A 124 14.08 -1.37 12.96
N PRO A 125 14.25 -0.64 11.84
CA PRO A 125 13.58 -0.99 10.60
C PRO A 125 14.02 -2.36 10.11
N THR A 126 13.04 -3.14 9.64
CA THR A 126 13.33 -4.40 8.97
C THR A 126 14.19 -4.11 7.74
N PRO A 127 15.36 -4.73 7.57
CA PRO A 127 16.20 -4.50 6.40
C PRO A 127 15.43 -4.78 5.11
N LEU A 128 15.60 -3.93 4.09
CA LEU A 128 15.02 -4.19 2.79
C LEU A 128 15.62 -5.49 2.20
N PRO A 129 14.80 -6.49 1.80
CA PRO A 129 15.29 -7.72 1.21
C PRO A 129 16.15 -7.47 -0.04
N ALA A 130 17.26 -8.21 -0.17
CA ALA A 130 18.23 -8.04 -1.26
C ALA A 130 17.64 -8.24 -2.68
N ARG A 131 16.50 -8.94 -2.78
CA ARG A 131 15.75 -9.11 -4.03
C ARG A 131 15.18 -7.79 -4.59
N TYR A 132 15.04 -6.76 -3.75
CA TYR A 132 14.50 -5.47 -4.15
C TYR A 132 15.61 -4.45 -4.42
N ALA A 133 15.42 -3.67 -5.48
CA ALA A 133 16.22 -2.48 -5.74
C ALA A 133 15.88 -1.40 -4.71
N PRO A 134 16.87 -0.64 -4.20
CA PRO A 134 16.61 0.45 -3.27
C PRO A 134 15.83 1.60 -3.93
N PRO A 135 15.18 2.47 -3.14
CA PRO A 135 14.46 3.65 -3.67
C PRO A 135 15.35 4.62 -4.47
N THR A 136 16.67 4.61 -4.23
CA THR A 136 17.67 5.42 -4.93
C THR A 136 18.03 4.89 -6.32
N ALA A 137 17.67 3.63 -6.62
CA ALA A 137 17.91 3.04 -7.94
C ALA A 137 17.11 3.76 -9.04
N LYS A 138 17.55 3.59 -10.29
CA LYS A 138 16.85 4.14 -11.45
C LYS A 138 15.50 3.42 -11.63
N PRO A 139 14.38 4.14 -11.82
CA PRO A 139 13.09 3.53 -12.14
C PRO A 139 13.18 2.61 -13.37
N LYS A 140 12.55 1.43 -13.29
CA LYS A 140 12.52 0.42 -14.36
C LYS A 140 11.30 0.55 -15.28
N CYS A 141 10.46 1.56 -15.05
CA CYS A 141 9.17 1.72 -15.70
C CYS A 141 9.10 2.94 -16.62
N SER A 142 7.98 3.09 -17.32
CA SER A 142 7.68 4.33 -18.04
C SER A 142 7.54 5.53 -17.09
N ARG A 143 7.89 6.73 -17.56
CA ARG A 143 7.59 7.98 -16.86
C ARG A 143 6.13 8.45 -17.04
N SER A 144 5.37 7.79 -17.90
CA SER A 144 3.97 8.12 -18.17
C SER A 144 3.05 7.32 -17.27
N LEU A 145 2.32 7.99 -16.38
CA LEU A 145 1.34 7.34 -15.50
C LEU A 145 0.31 6.52 -16.29
N ARG A 146 -0.20 7.07 -17.41
CA ARG A 146 -1.15 6.36 -18.29
C ARG A 146 -0.59 5.05 -18.82
N ARG A 147 0.71 4.98 -19.12
CA ARG A 147 1.34 3.74 -19.59
C ARG A 147 1.46 2.72 -18.45
N LEU A 148 1.76 3.18 -17.23
CA LEU A 148 1.82 2.31 -16.05
C LEU A 148 0.45 1.74 -15.68
N ILE A 149 -0.61 2.55 -15.78
CA ILE A 149 -1.99 2.08 -15.58
C ILE A 149 -2.32 1.00 -16.61
N ARG A 150 -2.03 1.19 -17.90
CA ARG A 150 -2.23 0.13 -18.92
C ARG A 150 -1.42 -1.14 -18.63
N GLU A 151 -0.17 -1.00 -18.20
CA GLU A 151 0.64 -2.16 -17.80
C GLU A 151 0.02 -2.89 -16.59
N ALA A 152 -0.62 -2.18 -15.66
CA ALA A 152 -1.38 -2.76 -14.57
C ALA A 152 -2.68 -3.44 -15.04
N GLU A 153 -3.43 -2.83 -15.96
CA GLU A 153 -4.62 -3.43 -16.60
C GLU A 153 -4.28 -4.77 -17.25
N HIS A 154 -3.22 -4.80 -18.06
CA HIS A 154 -2.73 -6.03 -18.67
C HIS A 154 -2.37 -7.10 -17.63
N ALA A 155 -1.72 -6.71 -16.53
CA ALA A 155 -1.38 -7.62 -15.45
C ALA A 155 -2.59 -8.13 -14.65
N VAL A 156 -3.68 -7.36 -14.57
CA VAL A 156 -4.94 -7.81 -13.96
C VAL A 156 -5.64 -8.82 -14.87
N HIS A 157 -5.73 -8.52 -16.17
CA HIS A 157 -6.33 -9.44 -17.15
C HIS A 157 -5.56 -10.76 -17.26
N ALA A 158 -4.23 -10.73 -17.24
CA ALA A 158 -3.41 -11.94 -17.27
C ALA A 158 -3.65 -12.82 -16.03
N ASP A 159 -3.75 -12.22 -14.84
CA ASP A 159 -4.10 -12.95 -13.62
C ASP A 159 -5.50 -13.56 -13.67
N GLU A 160 -6.47 -12.81 -14.19
CA GLU A 160 -7.84 -13.31 -14.35
C GLU A 160 -7.86 -14.49 -15.31
N GLN A 161 -7.20 -14.39 -16.47
CA GLN A 161 -7.07 -15.52 -17.40
C GLN A 161 -6.43 -16.74 -16.75
N GLN A 162 -5.36 -16.55 -15.96
CA GLN A 162 -4.70 -17.65 -15.27
C GLN A 162 -5.64 -18.31 -14.24
N ARG A 163 -6.37 -17.53 -13.44
CA ARG A 163 -7.33 -18.08 -12.47
C ARG A 163 -8.43 -18.89 -13.14
N TRP A 164 -8.93 -18.44 -14.29
CA TRP A 164 -9.91 -19.20 -15.06
C TRP A 164 -9.36 -20.53 -15.59
N ILE A 165 -8.07 -20.59 -15.92
CA ILE A 165 -7.39 -21.85 -16.30
C ILE A 165 -7.25 -22.76 -15.08
N ASP A 166 -6.85 -22.20 -13.94
CA ASP A 166 -6.60 -22.95 -12.70
C ASP A 166 -7.91 -23.47 -12.05
N ASP A 167 -9.00 -22.72 -12.16
CA ASP A 167 -10.34 -23.07 -11.62
C ASP A 167 -11.16 -23.98 -12.58
N GLY A 168 -10.59 -24.34 -13.73
CA GLY A 168 -11.34 -24.88 -14.88
C GLY A 168 -10.66 -26.02 -15.64
N TRP A 169 -10.33 -27.11 -14.92
CA TRP A 169 -10.46 -28.53 -15.33
C TRP A 169 -10.59 -29.42 -14.08
#